data_AF-A0A933R5D6-F1
#
_entry.id   AF-A0A933R5D6-F1
#
_cell.length_a   1.000
_cell.length_b   1.000
_cell.length_c   1.000
_cell.angle_alpha   90.00
_cell.angle_beta   90.00
_cell.angle_gamma   90.00
#
_symmetry.space_group_name_H-M   'P 1'
#
loop_
_entity.id
_entity.type
_entity.pdbx_description
1 polymer ?
#
loop_
_entity_poly.entity_id
_entity_poly.type
_entity_poly.pdbx_seq_one_letter_code
_entity_poly.pdbx_strand_id
1 'polypeptide(L)'
;MSDPFDLLRHHVRRQAADAEPGTSTDELVAHITLEHHRNEGAAGARVRRPRRWGLVAMVVTAAAGVGAGAVVTATLDRPHLTQAGVACHSSVGDRSFVIVSLGNDPIAACAAVWQAGDLPLVDQKSPPSDPPLVACTGDRGVFDVYPGTGPEVCAQVGLVEADVEAMLGDPVLELSRRISDEINAQCLSFEAAVERARELLDELQFSDWKVNAIDDGGVCALVGMDDTGTRALNVRTVPDLD
;
A
#
# COMPACT_ATOMS: atom_id res chain seq x y z
N MET A 1 -12.60 2.47 35.58
CA MET A 1 -12.34 2.73 34.15
C MET A 1 -11.93 1.40 33.55
N SER A 2 -12.78 0.81 32.71
CA SER A 2 -12.47 -0.47 32.05
C SER A 2 -11.52 -0.22 30.88
N ASP A 3 -10.53 -1.09 30.71
CA ASP A 3 -9.56 -1.04 29.62
C ASP A 3 -10.31 -1.18 28.27
N PRO A 4 -10.13 -0.26 27.30
CA PRO A 4 -10.74 -0.38 25.98
C PRO A 4 -10.37 -1.69 25.25
N PHE A 5 -9.23 -2.30 25.55
CA PHE A 5 -8.85 -3.60 24.98
C PHE A 5 -9.63 -4.78 25.58
N ASP A 6 -10.21 -4.63 26.77
CA ASP A 6 -11.05 -5.68 27.36
C ASP A 6 -12.38 -5.83 26.64
N LEU A 7 -12.92 -4.75 26.06
CA LEU A 7 -14.10 -4.82 25.19
C LEU A 7 -13.80 -5.60 23.90
N LEU A 8 -12.62 -5.38 23.30
CA LEU A 8 -12.18 -6.09 22.10
C LEU A 8 -11.92 -7.57 22.39
N ARG A 9 -11.18 -7.89 23.46
CA ARG A 9 -10.94 -9.28 23.86
C ARG A 9 -12.23 -10.02 24.20
N HIS A 10 -13.18 -9.34 24.85
CA HIS A 10 -14.48 -9.93 25.16
C HIS A 10 -15.27 -10.21 23.88
N HIS A 11 -15.24 -9.32 22.89
CA HIS A 11 -15.93 -9.51 21.62
C HIS A 11 -15.33 -10.66 20.80
N VAL A 12 -14.00 -10.71 20.68
CA VAL A 12 -13.30 -11.78 19.94
C VAL A 12 -13.52 -13.15 20.58
N ARG A 13 -13.47 -13.24 21.92
CA ARG A 13 -13.74 -14.50 22.63
C ARG A 13 -15.18 -14.97 22.45
N ARG A 14 -16.13 -14.04 22.36
CA ARG A 14 -17.54 -14.38 22.11
C ARG A 14 -17.73 -14.95 20.72
N GLN A 15 -17.13 -14.33 19.69
CA GLN A 15 -17.19 -14.84 18.33
C GLN A 15 -16.47 -16.19 18.16
N ALA A 16 -15.33 -16.38 18.84
CA ALA A 16 -14.63 -17.67 18.83
C ALA A 16 -15.41 -18.79 19.55
N ALA A 17 -16.29 -18.45 20.51
CA ALA A 17 -17.14 -19.41 21.20
C ALA A 17 -18.42 -19.76 20.42
N ASP A 18 -18.87 -18.85 19.55
CA ASP A 18 -20.03 -19.05 18.66
C ASP A 18 -19.64 -19.77 17.34
N ALA A 19 -18.34 -19.98 17.08
CA ALA A 19 -17.86 -20.77 15.95
C ALA A 19 -17.91 -22.27 16.28
N GLU A 20 -18.88 -22.99 15.70
CA GLU A 20 -18.97 -24.45 15.84
C GLU A 20 -17.74 -25.14 15.19
N PRO A 21 -17.14 -26.16 15.83
CA PRO A 21 -15.95 -26.80 15.31
C PRO A 21 -16.32 -27.77 14.18
N GLY A 22 -16.03 -27.38 12.94
CA GLY A 22 -16.17 -28.26 11.76
C GLY A 22 -16.37 -27.56 10.41
N THR A 23 -16.53 -26.25 10.41
CA THR A 23 -16.90 -25.48 9.21
C THR A 23 -15.66 -25.12 8.38
N SER A 24 -15.66 -25.48 7.08
CA SER A 24 -14.52 -25.20 6.19
C SER A 24 -14.43 -23.69 5.90
N THR A 25 -13.23 -23.22 5.57
CA THR A 25 -12.91 -21.79 5.32
C THR A 25 -13.86 -21.13 4.31
N ASP A 26 -14.42 -21.91 3.38
CA ASP A 26 -15.36 -21.44 2.36
C ASP A 26 -16.76 -21.10 2.92
N GLU A 27 -17.23 -21.82 3.94
CA GLU A 27 -18.49 -21.50 4.62
C GLU A 27 -18.37 -20.23 5.48
N LEU A 28 -17.19 -19.97 6.03
CA LEU A 28 -16.92 -18.75 6.81
C LEU A 28 -16.98 -17.51 5.90
N VAL A 29 -16.42 -17.59 4.69
CA VAL A 29 -16.45 -16.52 3.69
C VAL A 29 -17.88 -16.28 3.19
N ALA A 30 -18.67 -17.35 2.99
CA ALA A 30 -20.07 -17.26 2.60
C ALA A 30 -20.95 -16.61 3.69
N HIS A 31 -20.68 -16.86 4.97
CA HIS A 31 -21.44 -16.27 6.07
C HIS A 31 -21.17 -14.76 6.22
N ILE A 32 -19.91 -14.34 6.07
CA ILE A 32 -19.51 -12.93 6.15
C ILE A 32 -20.10 -12.11 4.99
N THR A 33 -20.15 -12.68 3.78
CA THR A 33 -20.74 -12.00 2.62
C THR A 33 -22.26 -11.88 2.70
N LEU A 34 -22.95 -12.86 3.30
CA LEU A 34 -24.41 -12.80 3.48
C LEU A 34 -24.86 -11.80 4.55
N GLU A 35 -24.08 -11.59 5.62
CA GLU A 35 -24.42 -10.56 6.62
C GLU A 35 -24.20 -9.14 6.09
N HIS A 36 -23.23 -8.91 5.20
CA HIS A 36 -22.97 -7.58 4.65
C HIS A 36 -24.14 -7.07 3.80
N HIS A 37 -24.72 -7.93 2.94
CA HIS A 37 -25.87 -7.55 2.12
C HIS A 37 -27.17 -7.34 2.92
N ARG A 38 -27.29 -7.91 4.11
CA ARG A 38 -28.49 -7.73 4.95
C ARG A 38 -28.49 -6.38 5.68
N ASN A 39 -27.32 -5.80 5.95
CA ASN A 39 -27.20 -4.49 6.60
C ASN A 39 -27.29 -3.30 5.62
N GLU A 40 -27.07 -3.51 4.33
CA GLU A 40 -27.19 -2.46 3.31
C GLU A 40 -28.65 -2.17 2.86
N GLY A 41 -29.61 -3.03 3.24
CA GLY A 41 -31.02 -2.91 2.85
C GLY A 41 -31.94 -2.11 3.80
N ALA A 42 -31.46 -1.58 4.92
CA ALA A 42 -32.31 -1.06 6.01
C ALA A 42 -32.20 0.45 6.29
N ALA A 43 -31.68 1.27 5.37
CA ALA A 43 -31.61 2.72 5.53
C ALA A 43 -32.70 3.46 4.73
N GLY A 44 -33.97 3.22 5.07
CA GLY A 44 -35.11 3.75 4.32
C GLY A 44 -36.37 4.00 5.14
N ALA A 45 -36.29 4.67 6.30
CA ALA A 45 -37.47 5.18 6.99
C ALA A 45 -37.23 6.57 7.58
N ARG A 46 -37.93 7.56 7.01
CA ARG A 46 -37.96 8.96 7.45
C ARG A 46 -38.62 9.06 8.83
N VAL A 47 -37.93 9.66 9.80
CA VAL A 47 -38.59 10.22 10.99
C VAL A 47 -38.42 11.73 10.98
N ARG A 48 -39.55 12.42 10.77
CA ARG A 48 -39.69 13.87 10.85
C ARG A 48 -40.11 14.26 12.28
N ARG A 49 -39.49 15.37 12.75
CA ARG A 49 -39.94 16.35 13.78
C ARG A 49 -39.81 15.96 15.28
N PRO A 50 -39.85 16.94 16.22
CA PRO A 50 -39.35 18.32 16.18
C PRO A 50 -38.68 18.82 17.51
N ARG A 51 -37.81 19.83 17.38
CA ARG A 51 -37.76 21.09 18.17
C ARG A 51 -37.69 21.01 19.72
N ARG A 52 -36.60 21.57 20.28
CA ARG A 52 -36.51 22.63 21.33
C ARG A 52 -35.50 22.34 22.46
N TRP A 53 -34.76 23.41 22.83
CA TRP A 53 -33.95 23.64 24.05
C TRP A 53 -32.49 23.15 23.96
N GLY A 54 -31.48 23.92 24.32
CA GLY A 54 -31.42 25.25 24.92
C GLY A 54 -29.97 25.73 24.92
N LEU A 55 -29.82 27.05 24.90
CA LEU A 55 -28.56 27.77 25.08
C LEU A 55 -27.90 27.42 26.43
N VAL A 56 -26.61 27.10 26.43
CA VAL A 56 -25.73 27.39 27.57
C VAL A 56 -24.39 27.89 27.01
N ALA A 57 -24.11 29.15 27.33
CA ALA A 57 -22.84 29.84 27.11
C ALA A 57 -22.09 29.97 28.46
N MET A 58 -20.80 30.31 28.37
CA MET A 58 -19.79 30.53 29.43
C MET A 58 -19.09 29.25 29.95
N VAL A 59 -17.76 29.19 30.06
CA VAL A 59 -16.84 30.14 30.74
C VAL A 59 -15.46 30.22 30.05
N VAL A 60 -14.83 31.39 30.19
CA VAL A 60 -13.51 31.82 29.66
C VAL A 60 -12.42 31.72 30.74
N THR A 61 -11.17 31.42 30.30
CA THR A 61 -9.83 31.61 30.95
C THR A 61 -9.49 30.75 32.19
N ALA A 62 -8.25 30.29 32.43
CA ALA A 62 -6.92 30.80 32.04
C ALA A 62 -5.84 29.71 31.92
N ALA A 63 -4.72 30.11 31.31
CA ALA A 63 -3.53 29.34 30.93
C ALA A 63 -2.68 28.80 32.10
N ALA A 64 -2.05 27.63 31.89
CA ALA A 64 -0.69 27.34 32.33
C ALA A 64 -0.14 26.16 31.50
N GLY A 65 0.87 26.41 30.69
CA GLY A 65 1.45 25.41 29.79
C GLY A 65 2.36 24.41 30.49
N VAL A 66 2.37 23.17 29.97
CA VAL A 66 3.54 22.27 29.88
C VAL A 66 3.28 21.33 28.69
N GLY A 67 4.22 21.29 27.74
CA GLY A 67 4.41 20.18 26.81
C GLY A 67 3.44 20.07 25.63
N ALA A 68 3.81 20.66 24.50
CA ALA A 68 3.40 20.15 23.20
C ALA A 68 4.07 18.77 22.98
N GLY A 69 3.54 17.74 23.63
CA GLY A 69 3.76 16.35 23.25
C GLY A 69 2.57 15.94 22.40
N ALA A 70 2.64 16.20 21.10
CA ALA A 70 1.78 15.48 20.17
C ALA A 70 2.20 14.01 20.28
N VAL A 71 1.46 13.24 21.07
CA VAL A 71 1.50 11.78 20.97
C VAL A 71 0.84 11.47 19.65
N VAL A 72 1.64 11.49 18.58
CA VAL A 72 1.27 10.86 17.33
C VAL A 72 1.20 9.39 17.66
N THR A 73 -0.02 8.92 17.91
CA THR A 73 -0.31 7.49 17.83
C THR A 73 -0.16 7.13 16.37
N ALA A 74 1.08 6.93 15.94
CA ALA A 74 1.38 6.35 14.65
C ALA A 74 0.72 4.97 14.70
N THR A 75 -0.39 4.83 13.99
CA THR A 75 -0.81 3.55 13.45
C THR A 75 0.35 3.08 12.59
N LEU A 76 1.23 2.33 13.24
CA LEU A 76 2.52 1.89 12.71
C LEU A 76 2.24 0.72 11.77
N ASP A 77 1.65 1.04 10.62
CA ASP A 77 1.59 0.12 9.49
C ASP A 77 3.03 -0.30 9.15
N ARG A 78 3.19 -1.58 8.81
CA ARG A 78 4.45 -2.11 8.27
C ARG A 78 4.82 -1.21 7.09
N PRO A 79 6.09 -0.82 6.90
CA PRO A 79 6.48 -0.06 5.73
C PRO A 79 5.95 -0.86 4.54
N HIS A 80 4.96 -0.28 3.84
CA HIS A 80 4.55 -0.84 2.58
C HIS A 80 5.84 -0.87 1.77
N LEU A 81 6.29 -2.08 1.45
CA LEU A 81 7.37 -2.30 0.52
C LEU A 81 6.87 -1.69 -0.80
N THR A 82 7.02 -0.38 -0.95
CA THR A 82 6.90 0.32 -2.21
C THR A 82 8.10 -0.15 -3.01
N GLN A 83 8.00 -1.36 -3.54
CA GLN A 83 8.85 -1.78 -4.64
C GLN A 83 8.49 -0.83 -5.77
N ALA A 84 9.35 0.17 -6.02
CA ALA A 84 9.38 0.83 -7.31
C ALA A 84 9.66 -0.26 -8.32
N GLY A 85 8.61 -0.69 -8.99
CA GLY A 85 8.66 -1.81 -9.90
C GLY A 85 7.65 -1.62 -11.01
N VAL A 86 7.83 -2.44 -12.03
CA VAL A 86 6.94 -2.53 -13.18
C VAL A 86 6.13 -3.80 -13.00
N ALA A 87 4.81 -3.66 -12.86
CA ALA A 87 3.91 -4.80 -12.80
C ALA A 87 3.57 -5.24 -14.22
N CYS A 88 4.07 -6.41 -14.62
CA CYS A 88 3.83 -7.02 -15.92
C CYS A 88 2.62 -7.95 -15.85
N HIS A 89 1.56 -7.62 -16.60
CA HIS A 89 0.31 -8.40 -16.61
C HIS A 89 0.29 -9.36 -17.81
N SER A 90 -0.32 -10.54 -17.60
CA SER A 90 -0.54 -11.50 -18.68
C SER A 90 -1.81 -11.21 -19.49
N SER A 91 -2.77 -10.47 -18.92
CA SER A 91 -4.01 -10.06 -19.60
C SER A 91 -4.60 -8.77 -19.04
N VAL A 92 -5.50 -8.15 -19.80
CA VAL A 92 -6.26 -6.97 -19.34
C VAL A 92 -7.39 -7.43 -18.41
N GLY A 93 -7.45 -6.86 -17.20
CA GLY A 93 -8.51 -7.13 -16.22
C GLY A 93 -8.24 -8.27 -15.25
N ASP A 94 -7.14 -9.00 -15.41
CA ASP A 94 -6.67 -9.98 -14.42
C ASP A 94 -5.86 -9.30 -13.30
N ARG A 95 -5.78 -9.98 -12.16
CA ARG A 95 -4.99 -9.61 -10.99
C ARG A 95 -3.64 -10.33 -10.93
N SER A 96 -3.37 -11.24 -11.87
CA SER A 96 -2.07 -11.93 -11.95
C SER A 96 -1.04 -11.09 -12.69
N PHE A 97 0.03 -10.74 -11.97
CA PHE A 97 1.16 -9.98 -12.48
C PHE A 97 2.47 -10.48 -11.87
N VAL A 98 3.58 -10.11 -12.51
CA VAL A 98 4.93 -10.24 -11.94
C VAL A 98 5.49 -8.83 -11.80
N ILE A 99 6.13 -8.54 -10.67
CA ILE A 99 6.86 -7.27 -10.48
C ILE A 99 8.30 -7.48 -10.93
N VAL A 100 8.77 -6.64 -11.85
CA VAL A 100 10.18 -6.54 -12.21
C VAL A 100 10.77 -5.22 -11.74
N SER A 101 12.10 -5.17 -11.63
CA SER A 101 12.84 -3.96 -11.28
C SER A 101 12.52 -2.83 -12.25
N LEU A 102 12.42 -1.62 -11.71
CA LEU A 102 12.23 -0.42 -12.49
C LEU A 102 13.51 -0.07 -13.26
N GLY A 103 13.51 -0.33 -14.56
CA GLY A 103 14.52 0.15 -15.50
C GLY A 103 14.11 1.45 -16.21
N ASN A 104 14.87 1.83 -17.24
CA ASN A 104 14.58 3.01 -18.07
C ASN A 104 13.51 2.75 -19.15
N ASP A 105 13.06 1.51 -19.31
CA ASP A 105 12.03 1.13 -20.27
C ASP A 105 11.12 0.06 -19.64
N PRO A 106 9.99 0.46 -19.02
CA PRO A 106 9.08 -0.49 -18.39
C PRO A 106 8.43 -1.44 -19.40
N ILE A 107 8.23 -0.99 -20.64
CA ILE A 107 7.61 -1.79 -21.69
C ILE A 107 8.58 -2.89 -22.13
N ALA A 108 9.84 -2.55 -22.42
CA ALA A 108 10.85 -3.54 -22.78
C ALA A 108 11.12 -4.54 -21.64
N ALA A 109 11.08 -4.09 -20.39
CA ALA A 109 11.22 -4.97 -19.24
C ALA A 109 10.11 -6.05 -19.21
N CYS A 110 8.85 -5.65 -19.39
CA CYS A 110 7.75 -6.62 -19.44
C CYS A 110 7.71 -7.46 -20.72
N ALA A 111 8.18 -6.92 -21.85
CA ALA A 111 8.33 -7.70 -23.08
C ALA A 111 9.29 -8.89 -22.87
N ALA A 112 10.39 -8.68 -22.14
CA ALA A 112 11.32 -9.76 -21.82
C ALA A 112 10.68 -10.87 -20.96
N VAL A 113 9.87 -10.50 -19.96
CA VAL A 113 9.13 -11.47 -19.12
C VAL A 113 8.10 -12.26 -19.94
N TRP A 114 7.38 -11.57 -20.84
CA TRP A 114 6.46 -12.18 -21.79
C TRP A 114 7.15 -13.21 -22.70
N GLN A 115 8.28 -12.83 -23.29
CA GLN A 115 9.06 -13.69 -24.19
C GLN A 115 9.67 -14.90 -23.47
N ALA A 116 10.02 -14.75 -22.19
CA ALA A 116 10.48 -15.85 -21.35
C ALA A 116 9.36 -16.85 -20.99
N GLY A 117 8.09 -16.43 -21.07
CA GLY A 117 6.95 -17.23 -20.63
C GLY A 117 6.79 -17.30 -19.10
N ASP A 118 7.42 -16.36 -18.38
CA ASP A 118 7.47 -16.34 -16.92
C ASP A 118 6.21 -15.69 -16.29
N LEU A 119 5.28 -15.21 -17.11
CA LEU A 119 4.03 -14.66 -16.60
C LEU A 119 3.03 -15.76 -16.24
N PRO A 120 2.29 -15.60 -15.11
CA PRO A 120 1.19 -16.47 -14.78
C PRO A 120 0.11 -16.40 -15.86
N LEU A 121 0.01 -17.45 -16.67
CA LEU A 121 -1.00 -17.60 -17.71
C LEU A 121 -2.29 -18.14 -17.08
N VAL A 122 -3.00 -17.28 -16.37
CA VAL A 122 -4.35 -17.62 -15.90
C VAL A 122 -5.30 -17.44 -17.09
N ASP A 123 -6.07 -18.49 -17.40
CA ASP A 123 -7.16 -18.49 -18.38
C ASP A 123 -6.85 -18.23 -19.87
N GLN A 124 -5.57 -18.08 -20.27
CA GLN A 124 -5.20 -17.97 -21.68
C GLN A 124 -4.74 -19.29 -22.29
N LYS A 125 -5.50 -19.76 -23.28
CA LYS A 125 -5.26 -21.04 -23.96
C LYS A 125 -4.00 -21.03 -24.86
N SER A 126 -3.56 -19.84 -25.30
CA SER A 126 -2.31 -19.59 -26.05
C SER A 126 -2.13 -18.06 -26.22
N PRO A 127 -1.46 -17.38 -25.28
CA PRO A 127 -1.11 -15.97 -25.46
C PRO A 127 -0.21 -15.78 -26.69
N PRO A 128 -0.26 -14.62 -27.39
CA PRO A 128 0.72 -14.29 -28.42
C PRO A 128 2.13 -14.31 -27.82
N SER A 129 3.14 -14.75 -28.55
CA SER A 129 4.52 -14.78 -28.05
C SER A 129 5.14 -13.39 -27.87
N ASP A 130 4.57 -12.36 -28.49
CA ASP A 130 5.05 -10.98 -28.47
C ASP A 130 3.87 -10.03 -28.73
N PRO A 131 2.95 -9.86 -27.77
CA PRO A 131 1.85 -8.91 -27.93
C PRO A 131 2.41 -7.48 -27.94
N PRO A 132 1.74 -6.55 -28.62
CA PRO A 132 1.97 -5.14 -28.32
C PRO A 132 1.69 -4.90 -26.84
N LEU A 133 2.44 -4.01 -26.21
CA LEU A 133 2.35 -3.68 -24.80
C LEU A 133 2.10 -2.19 -24.61
N VAL A 134 1.41 -1.84 -23.54
CA VAL A 134 1.14 -0.46 -23.14
C VAL A 134 1.39 -0.30 -21.65
N ALA A 135 2.06 0.79 -21.28
CA ALA A 135 2.30 1.16 -19.89
C ALA A 135 1.16 2.07 -19.40
N CYS A 136 0.62 1.75 -18.23
CA CYS A 136 -0.38 2.52 -17.52
C CYS A 136 0.23 3.04 -16.21
N THR A 137 -0.22 4.20 -15.74
CA THR A 137 0.14 4.70 -14.41
C THR A 137 -0.46 3.76 -13.37
N GLY A 138 0.41 3.12 -12.60
CA GLY A 138 0.02 2.01 -11.74
C GLY A 138 -0.46 2.40 -10.35
N ASP A 139 -1.33 1.57 -9.79
CA ASP A 139 -1.74 1.64 -8.38
C ASP A 139 -0.90 0.71 -7.50
N ARG A 140 -0.32 -0.35 -8.11
CA ARG A 140 0.38 -1.46 -7.42
C ARG A 140 1.88 -1.51 -7.71
N GLY A 141 2.35 -0.56 -8.51
CA GLY A 141 3.72 -0.34 -8.90
C GLY A 141 3.81 1.06 -9.51
N VAL A 142 4.97 1.42 -10.04
CA VAL A 142 5.13 2.71 -10.73
C VAL A 142 4.41 2.65 -12.07
N PHE A 143 4.58 1.53 -12.77
CA PHE A 143 3.97 1.26 -14.06
C PHE A 143 3.25 -0.09 -13.99
N ASP A 144 2.01 -0.13 -14.45
CA ASP A 144 1.30 -1.38 -14.76
C ASP A 144 1.32 -1.56 -16.28
N VAL A 145 1.94 -2.63 -16.78
CA VAL A 145 2.10 -2.89 -18.22
C VAL A 145 1.19 -4.03 -18.66
N TYR A 146 0.35 -3.76 -19.65
CA TYR A 146 -0.67 -4.69 -20.15
C TYR A 146 -0.44 -5.04 -21.62
N PRO A 147 -0.86 -6.25 -22.06
CA PRO A 147 -0.94 -6.57 -23.48
C PRO A 147 -2.06 -5.78 -24.16
N GLY A 148 -1.74 -5.16 -25.28
CA GLY A 148 -2.66 -4.41 -26.12
C GLY A 148 -2.00 -3.19 -26.77
N THR A 149 -2.80 -2.46 -27.54
CA THR A 149 -2.39 -1.19 -28.18
C THR A 149 -3.30 -0.08 -27.72
N GLY A 150 -2.74 1.10 -27.50
CA GLY A 150 -3.52 2.32 -27.33
C GLY A 150 -4.06 2.57 -25.91
N PRO A 151 -4.56 3.79 -25.67
CA PRO A 151 -5.00 4.26 -24.36
C PRO A 151 -6.24 3.51 -23.82
N GLU A 152 -7.01 2.87 -24.70
CA GLU A 152 -8.22 2.12 -24.33
C GLU A 152 -7.94 0.93 -23.41
N VAL A 153 -6.73 0.39 -23.42
CA VAL A 153 -6.33 -0.72 -22.55
C VAL A 153 -6.26 -0.27 -21.10
N CYS A 154 -5.59 0.86 -20.83
CA CYS A 154 -5.51 1.42 -19.48
C CYS A 154 -6.91 1.82 -18.99
N ALA A 155 -7.72 2.42 -19.86
CA ALA A 155 -9.08 2.82 -19.51
C ALA A 155 -9.97 1.63 -19.10
N GLN A 156 -9.79 0.45 -19.68
CA GLN A 156 -10.56 -0.77 -19.32
C GLN A 156 -10.32 -1.22 -17.88
N VAL A 157 -9.13 -0.97 -17.34
CA VAL A 157 -8.76 -1.30 -15.96
C VAL A 157 -8.86 -0.10 -15.02
N GLY A 158 -9.42 1.02 -15.50
CA GLY A 158 -9.60 2.24 -14.71
C GLY A 158 -8.32 3.06 -14.52
N LEU A 159 -7.29 2.80 -15.32
CA LEU A 159 -6.00 3.49 -15.27
C LEU A 159 -5.86 4.47 -16.46
N VAL A 160 -4.81 5.29 -16.39
CA VAL A 160 -4.43 6.23 -17.46
C VAL A 160 -3.16 5.73 -18.12
N GLU A 161 -3.01 5.97 -19.42
CA GLU A 161 -1.76 5.70 -20.13
C GLU A 161 -0.61 6.49 -19.50
N ALA A 162 0.50 5.80 -19.24
CA ALA A 162 1.64 6.41 -18.59
C ALA A 162 2.41 7.31 -19.56
N ASP A 163 2.68 8.53 -19.15
CA ASP A 163 3.74 9.34 -19.74
C ASP A 163 5.08 8.85 -19.15
N VAL A 164 5.65 7.82 -19.77
CA VAL A 164 6.85 7.14 -19.29
C VAL A 164 8.02 8.11 -19.16
N GLU A 165 8.20 9.02 -20.11
CA GLU A 165 9.29 9.99 -20.08
C GLU A 165 9.12 10.98 -18.92
N ALA A 166 7.91 11.53 -18.74
CA ALA A 166 7.64 12.44 -17.63
C ALA A 166 7.80 11.74 -16.26
N MET A 167 7.33 10.50 -16.14
CA MET A 167 7.42 9.73 -14.90
C MET A 167 8.86 9.34 -14.57
N LEU A 168 9.66 8.91 -15.55
CA LEU A 168 11.10 8.62 -15.34
C LEU A 168 11.91 9.87 -14.96
N GLY A 169 11.42 11.07 -15.30
CA GLY A 169 11.97 12.33 -14.82
C GLY A 169 11.52 12.75 -13.41
N ASP A 170 10.62 12.00 -12.77
CA ASP A 170 10.10 12.33 -11.44
C ASP A 170 11.16 12.02 -10.36
N PRO A 171 11.58 13.00 -9.54
CA PRO A 171 12.58 12.77 -8.50
C PRO A 171 12.10 11.80 -7.41
N VAL A 172 10.79 11.69 -7.16
CA VAL A 172 10.23 10.73 -6.18
C VAL A 172 10.38 9.30 -6.71
N LEU A 173 10.20 9.12 -8.02
CA LEU A 173 10.41 7.84 -8.65
C LEU A 173 11.89 7.42 -8.58
N GLU A 174 12.79 8.35 -8.87
CA GLU A 174 14.23 8.11 -8.76
C GLU A 174 14.64 7.76 -7.32
N LEU A 175 14.09 8.47 -6.32
CA LEU A 175 14.29 8.12 -4.91
C LEU A 175 13.85 6.69 -4.61
N SER A 176 12.64 6.30 -5.07
CA SER A 176 12.11 4.95 -4.86
C SER A 176 12.97 3.88 -5.52
N ARG A 177 13.49 4.14 -6.73
CA ARG A 177 14.40 3.25 -7.45
C ARG A 177 15.68 3.02 -6.65
N ARG A 178 16.32 4.11 -6.20
CA ARG A 178 17.57 4.04 -5.43
C ARG A 178 17.39 3.39 -4.07
N ILE A 179 16.27 3.62 -3.40
CA ILE A 179 15.93 2.89 -2.17
C ILE A 179 15.88 1.37 -2.44
N SER A 180 15.22 0.96 -3.52
CA SER A 180 15.11 -0.44 -3.89
C SER A 180 16.49 -1.06 -4.18
N ASP A 181 17.27 -0.43 -5.05
CA ASP A 181 18.54 -0.97 -5.56
C ASP A 181 19.69 -0.89 -4.55
N GLU A 182 19.75 0.19 -3.78
CA GLU A 182 20.91 0.49 -2.95
C GLU A 182 20.73 0.10 -1.49
N ILE A 183 19.48 -0.05 -1.03
CA ILE A 183 19.18 -0.40 0.36
C ILE A 183 18.48 -1.75 0.43
N ASN A 184 17.28 -1.86 -0.17
CA ASN A 184 16.43 -3.04 0.02
C ASN A 184 17.01 -4.31 -0.63
N ALA A 185 17.71 -4.17 -1.77
CA ALA A 185 18.35 -5.31 -2.44
C ALA A 185 19.67 -5.77 -1.78
N GLN A 186 20.30 -4.94 -0.95
CA GLN A 186 21.63 -5.22 -0.40
C GLN A 186 21.61 -5.82 1.02
N CYS A 187 20.44 -5.97 1.65
CA CYS A 187 20.31 -6.37 3.06
C CYS A 187 21.30 -5.58 3.96
N LEU A 188 21.14 -4.26 4.00
CA LEU A 188 21.97 -3.41 4.85
C LEU A 188 21.59 -3.59 6.33
N SER A 189 22.54 -3.34 7.23
CA SER A 189 22.24 -3.20 8.66
C SER A 189 21.33 -1.98 8.89
N PHE A 190 20.64 -1.95 10.03
CA PHE A 190 19.76 -0.83 10.38
C PHE A 190 20.45 0.54 10.30
N GLU A 191 21.62 0.68 10.93
CA GLU A 191 22.38 1.94 10.93
C GLU A 191 22.80 2.35 9.52
N ALA A 192 23.29 1.40 8.70
CA ALA A 192 23.71 1.66 7.33
C ALA A 192 22.52 2.04 6.42
N ALA A 193 21.36 1.40 6.59
CA ALA A 193 20.15 1.75 5.85
C ALA A 193 19.63 3.15 6.20
N VAL A 194 19.67 3.53 7.48
CA VAL A 194 19.28 4.88 7.92
C VAL A 194 20.22 5.95 7.37
N GLU A 195 21.54 5.69 7.43
CA GLU A 195 22.54 6.59 6.85
C GLU A 195 22.32 6.75 5.35
N ARG A 196 22.20 5.63 4.60
CA ARG A 196 22.00 5.68 3.16
C ARG A 196 20.70 6.36 2.76
N ALA A 197 19.61 6.13 3.50
CA ALA A 197 18.34 6.81 3.26
C ALA A 197 18.46 8.34 3.39
N ARG A 198 19.24 8.84 4.36
CA ARG A 198 19.49 10.29 4.52
C ARG A 198 20.34 10.85 3.39
N GLU A 199 21.38 10.13 2.98
CA GLU A 199 22.21 10.52 1.84
C GLU A 199 21.38 10.63 0.55
N LEU A 200 20.50 9.65 0.28
CA LEU A 200 19.62 9.70 -0.87
C LEU A 200 18.69 10.92 -0.86
N LEU A 201 18.13 11.27 0.30
CA LEU A 201 17.29 12.48 0.43
C LEU A 201 18.10 13.75 0.18
N ASP A 202 19.34 13.84 0.64
CA ASP A 202 20.22 14.99 0.43
C ASP A 202 20.66 15.10 -1.05
N GLU A 203 21.13 14.00 -1.63
CA GLU A 203 21.58 13.91 -3.03
C GLU A 203 20.46 14.31 -4.02
N LEU A 204 19.22 13.92 -3.72
CA LEU A 204 18.03 14.23 -4.53
C LEU A 204 17.29 15.51 -4.07
N GLN A 205 17.87 16.27 -3.13
CA GLN A 205 17.37 17.57 -2.67
C GLN A 205 15.99 17.53 -1.99
N PHE A 206 15.60 16.41 -1.38
CA PHE A 206 14.39 16.26 -0.55
C PHE A 206 14.59 16.82 0.87
N SER A 207 15.00 18.09 0.97
CA SER A 207 15.43 18.74 2.21
C SER A 207 14.38 18.84 3.32
N ASP A 208 13.10 18.70 2.98
CA ASP A 208 11.99 18.75 3.92
C ASP A 208 11.44 17.36 4.30
N TRP A 209 12.00 16.30 3.71
CA TRP A 209 11.67 14.94 4.05
C TRP A 209 12.39 14.47 5.31
N LYS A 210 11.78 13.54 6.04
CA LYS A 210 12.34 12.97 7.27
C LYS A 210 12.60 11.48 7.13
N VAL A 211 13.56 10.97 7.89
CA VAL A 211 13.76 9.53 8.06
C VAL A 211 13.24 9.12 9.43
N ASN A 212 12.13 8.39 9.43
CA ASN A 212 11.59 7.73 10.61
C ASN A 212 12.19 6.33 10.68
N ALA A 213 12.87 5.99 11.75
CA ALA A 213 13.58 4.71 11.85
C ALA A 213 13.21 3.99 13.14
N ILE A 214 12.83 2.72 13.03
CA ILE A 214 12.51 1.84 14.16
C ILE A 214 13.35 0.57 14.00
N ASP A 215 14.21 0.32 14.97
CA ASP A 215 14.97 -0.93 15.06
C ASP A 215 14.14 -1.96 15.84
N ASP A 216 13.69 -2.99 15.12
CA ASP A 216 12.91 -4.09 15.67
C ASP A 216 13.82 -5.33 15.93
N GLY A 217 15.15 -5.18 15.82
CA GLY A 217 16.14 -6.23 16.11
C GLY A 217 16.36 -7.26 14.99
N GLY A 218 15.93 -6.94 13.76
CA GLY A 218 16.11 -7.81 12.60
C GLY A 218 17.49 -7.70 11.94
N VAL A 219 17.79 -8.62 11.02
CA VAL A 219 19.12 -8.77 10.41
C VAL A 219 19.33 -7.79 9.24
N CYS A 220 18.28 -7.60 8.42
CA CYS A 220 18.29 -6.66 7.30
C CYS A 220 17.34 -5.50 7.59
N ALA A 221 17.65 -4.29 7.13
CA ALA A 221 16.71 -3.18 7.12
C ALA A 221 16.08 -2.96 5.74
N LEU A 222 14.81 -2.57 5.76
CA LEU A 222 14.03 -2.12 4.62
C LEU A 222 13.64 -0.67 4.80
N VAL A 223 13.55 0.03 3.68
CA VAL A 223 13.10 1.41 3.58
C VAL A 223 11.91 1.47 2.64
N GLY A 224 10.85 2.14 3.09
CA GLY A 224 9.67 2.46 2.29
C GLY A 224 9.34 3.94 2.39
N MET A 225 8.66 4.48 1.38
CA MET A 225 8.09 5.83 1.46
C MET A 225 6.81 5.81 2.28
N ASP A 226 6.54 6.87 3.02
CA ASP A 226 5.29 7.05 3.74
C ASP A 226 4.15 7.38 2.76
N ASP A 227 3.11 6.54 2.74
CA ASP A 227 1.95 6.65 1.86
C ASP A 227 0.85 7.56 2.43
N THR A 228 1.01 8.04 3.67
CA THR A 228 0.05 8.94 4.33
C THR A 228 0.14 10.39 3.86
N GLY A 229 0.96 10.66 2.83
CA GLY A 229 1.26 12.02 2.33
C GLY A 229 2.22 12.81 3.22
N THR A 230 2.71 12.16 4.27
CA THR A 230 3.80 12.60 5.11
C THR A 230 5.09 12.51 4.29
N ARG A 231 5.85 13.60 4.19
CA ARG A 231 7.14 13.65 3.47
C ARG A 231 8.19 12.91 4.29
N ALA A 232 8.16 11.58 4.27
CA ALA A 232 9.03 10.76 5.09
C ALA A 232 9.38 9.42 4.44
N LEU A 233 10.57 8.93 4.81
CA LEU A 233 11.01 7.55 4.63
C LEU A 233 10.88 6.81 5.95
N ASN A 234 10.37 5.58 5.90
CA ASN A 234 10.24 4.69 7.04
C ASN A 234 11.26 3.56 6.92
N VAL A 235 12.19 3.48 7.86
CA VAL A 235 13.23 2.43 7.96
C VAL A 235 12.87 1.46 9.06
N ARG A 236 12.88 0.16 8.75
CA ARG A 236 12.65 -0.90 9.73
C ARG A 236 13.48 -2.13 9.46
N THR A 237 13.84 -2.86 10.50
CA THR A 237 14.45 -4.18 10.35
C THR A 237 13.42 -5.26 10.08
N VAL A 238 13.78 -6.24 9.24
CA VAL A 238 12.99 -7.44 8.96
C VAL A 238 13.45 -8.55 9.91
N PRO A 239 12.52 -9.15 10.68
CA PRO A 239 12.87 -10.32 11.49
C PRO A 239 13.32 -11.46 10.57
N ASP A 240 14.26 -12.26 11.06
CA ASP A 240 14.73 -13.43 10.32
C ASP A 240 13.55 -14.38 10.06
N LEU A 241 13.34 -14.74 8.80
CA LEU A 241 12.28 -15.67 8.40
C LEU A 241 12.87 -17.08 8.38
N ASP A 242 13.02 -17.67 9.58
CA ASP A 242 13.36 -19.09 9.76
C ASP A 242 12.23 -20.03 9.27
#